data_AF-A0A257RVB4-F1
#
_entry.id   AF-A0A257RVB4-F1
#
_cell.length_a   1.000
_cell.length_b   1.000
_cell.length_c   1.000
_cell.angle_alpha   90.00
_cell.angle_beta   90.00
_cell.angle_gamma   90.00
#
_symmetry.space_group_name_H-M   'P 1'
#
loop_
_entity.id
_entity.type
_entity.pdbx_description
1 polymer ?
#
loop_
_entity_poly.entity_id
_entity_poly.type
_entity_poly.pdbx_seq_one_letter_code
_entity_poly.pdbx_strand_id
1 'polypeptide(L)'
;MTSPHAASQVRETDGSVGSGRPTQSARDRTRWVSGAGRYVADIQPAGALAAAFLRSPHAHAAIASLDAAAARAIPGVLAVLTGADCAAAGFGNFRALMRYGAEGERPLIAPFRPVLAQGRVRYAGEPVACVVAETLAAAMDAAEAIAVEYDMLPPVVGLDAAPHTPPIHQEAPGNLAFLHAAGDAASVAAAFAAAAHVAAVRFDLPRLAPSTMEPGGIVARYDSASGVYHLATPHQGINEIRLDLEAVLGVPASRIMIELPDVGGGFGLRSPAYPEHAALLLAARATGRTVRYVPTRGEAFLNDNHGRGTRLSGRLALDADLRFTAIEIEY
;
A
#
# COMPACT_ATOMS: atom_id res chain seq x y z
N MET A 1 -16.53 64.15 21.76
CA MET A 1 -17.13 62.93 21.18
C MET A 1 -16.40 62.62 19.89
N THR A 2 -15.98 61.36 19.75
CA THR A 2 -15.38 60.68 18.58
C THR A 2 -14.12 61.28 17.95
N SER A 3 -12.96 60.88 18.49
CA SER A 3 -11.67 60.90 17.80
C SER A 3 -11.58 59.66 16.87
N PRO A 4 -11.04 59.79 15.64
CA PRO A 4 -11.00 58.70 14.67
C PRO A 4 -9.99 57.62 15.09
N HIS A 5 -10.43 56.37 15.15
CA HIS A 5 -9.55 55.21 15.33
C HIS A 5 -8.60 55.13 14.13
N ALA A 6 -7.34 55.46 14.38
CA ALA A 6 -6.24 55.20 13.47
C ALA A 6 -6.16 53.71 13.19
N ALA A 7 -6.19 53.36 11.90
CA ALA A 7 -5.91 52.02 11.42
C ALA A 7 -4.54 51.56 11.95
N SER A 8 -4.54 50.46 12.70
CA SER A 8 -3.32 49.78 13.10
C SER A 8 -2.61 49.29 11.83
N GLN A 9 -1.52 49.95 11.47
CA GLN A 9 -0.59 49.46 10.48
C GLN A 9 0.00 48.15 11.00
N VAL A 10 -0.34 47.04 10.36
CA VAL A 10 0.38 45.78 10.52
C VAL A 10 1.80 46.04 10.02
N ARG A 11 2.76 46.17 10.93
CA ARG A 11 4.18 46.14 10.59
C ARG A 11 4.51 44.74 10.11
N GLU A 12 4.83 44.61 8.83
CA GLU A 12 5.65 43.48 8.35
C GLU A 12 6.98 43.55 9.08
N THR A 13 7.16 42.67 10.07
CA THR A 13 8.48 42.44 10.64
C THR A 13 9.24 41.52 9.71
N ASP A 14 10.29 42.09 9.14
CA ASP A 14 11.35 41.44 8.39
C ASP A 14 11.93 40.23 9.15
N GLY A 15 12.40 39.25 8.38
CA GLY A 15 12.59 37.87 8.78
C GLY A 15 13.48 37.63 10.01
N SER A 16 12.88 37.06 11.05
CA SER A 16 13.42 35.90 11.76
C SER A 16 12.34 35.34 12.69
N VAL A 17 11.53 34.43 12.16
CA VAL A 17 10.60 33.66 13.00
C VAL A 17 11.45 32.69 13.82
N GLY A 18 11.78 33.10 15.05
CA GLY A 18 12.60 32.33 15.98
C GLY A 18 12.08 30.92 16.21
N SER A 19 13.03 29.98 16.36
CA SER A 19 12.81 28.57 16.64
C SER A 19 11.96 28.41 17.90
N GLY A 20 10.71 27.98 17.77
CA GLY A 20 9.85 27.63 18.90
C GLY A 20 8.37 27.95 18.71
N ARG A 21 7.99 28.83 17.77
CA ARG A 21 6.58 29.04 17.44
C ARG A 21 6.13 28.09 16.32
N PRO A 22 5.01 27.35 16.48
CA PRO A 22 4.47 26.56 15.39
C PRO A 22 4.08 27.53 14.28
N THR A 23 4.81 27.48 13.18
CA THR A 23 4.51 28.30 12.01
C THR A 23 4.26 27.41 10.81
N GLN A 24 3.18 27.72 10.11
CA GLN A 24 2.85 27.14 8.82
C GLN A 24 3.13 28.20 7.75
N SER A 25 3.58 27.79 6.57
CA SER A 25 3.81 28.71 5.45
C SER A 25 2.52 29.46 5.09
N ALA A 26 2.63 30.71 4.62
CA ALA A 26 1.45 31.49 4.23
C ALA A 26 0.62 30.79 3.14
N ARG A 27 1.30 30.06 2.24
CA ARG A 27 0.69 29.22 1.21
C ARG A 27 -0.17 28.11 1.80
N ASP A 28 0.35 27.38 2.79
CA ASP A 28 -0.35 26.21 3.34
C ASP A 28 -1.50 26.63 4.28
N ARG A 29 -1.40 27.79 4.92
CA ARG A 29 -2.47 28.35 5.76
C ARG A 29 -3.76 28.61 5.00
N THR A 30 -3.68 28.88 3.71
CA THR A 30 -4.81 29.39 2.92
C THR A 30 -5.34 28.36 1.93
N ARG A 31 -4.46 27.59 1.27
CA ARG A 31 -4.88 26.74 0.14
C ARG A 31 -5.92 25.68 0.50
N TRP A 32 -5.83 25.05 1.67
CA TRP A 32 -6.78 23.98 2.03
C TRP A 32 -8.14 24.52 2.48
N VAL A 33 -8.18 25.65 3.19
CA VAL A 33 -9.44 26.26 3.65
C VAL A 33 -10.18 26.98 2.53
N SER A 34 -9.49 27.39 1.47
CA SER A 34 -10.08 28.01 0.28
C SER A 34 -10.49 27.02 -0.82
N GLY A 35 -10.23 25.72 -0.64
CA GLY A 35 -10.44 24.70 -1.68
C GLY A 35 -9.43 24.76 -2.83
N ALA A 36 -8.31 25.48 -2.67
CA ALA A 36 -7.20 25.53 -3.63
C ALA A 36 -6.14 24.44 -3.42
N GLY A 37 -6.37 23.52 -2.48
CA GLY A 37 -5.63 22.26 -2.40
C GLY A 37 -5.88 21.42 -3.65
N ARG A 38 -4.88 20.66 -4.07
CA ARG A 38 -4.97 19.84 -5.28
C ARG A 38 -4.57 18.41 -4.96
N TYR A 39 -5.57 17.56 -4.77
CA TYR A 39 -5.45 16.13 -4.51
C TYR A 39 -5.40 15.33 -5.81
N VAL A 40 -5.09 14.04 -5.75
CA VAL A 40 -4.95 13.22 -6.97
C VAL A 40 -6.25 13.15 -7.79
N ALA A 41 -7.40 13.13 -7.10
CA ALA A 41 -8.71 13.08 -7.73
C ALA A 41 -9.05 14.37 -8.51
N ASP A 42 -8.40 15.49 -8.17
CA ASP A 42 -8.55 16.77 -8.85
C ASP A 42 -7.73 16.84 -10.15
N ILE A 43 -6.76 15.93 -10.34
CA ILE A 43 -5.93 15.88 -11.55
C ILE A 43 -6.72 15.20 -12.65
N GLN A 44 -7.45 15.98 -13.46
CA GLN A 44 -8.28 15.47 -14.56
C GLN A 44 -7.79 15.92 -15.95
N PRO A 45 -6.75 15.30 -16.53
CA PRO A 45 -6.29 15.65 -17.87
C PRO A 45 -7.38 15.37 -18.90
N ALA A 46 -7.54 16.29 -19.87
CA ALA A 46 -8.48 16.11 -20.96
C ALA A 46 -8.16 14.81 -21.73
N GLY A 47 -9.21 14.03 -22.03
CA GLY A 47 -9.06 12.75 -22.74
C GLY A 47 -8.43 11.61 -21.92
N ALA A 48 -8.27 11.78 -20.60
CA ALA A 48 -7.86 10.68 -19.73
C ALA A 48 -8.94 9.58 -19.69
N LEU A 49 -8.48 8.33 -19.69
CA LEU A 49 -9.31 7.12 -19.54
C LEU A 49 -9.57 6.82 -18.07
N ALA A 50 -10.67 6.14 -17.78
CA ALA A 50 -10.97 5.59 -16.47
C ALA A 50 -10.60 4.11 -16.40
N ALA A 51 -10.09 3.69 -15.24
CA ALA A 51 -9.83 2.30 -14.94
C ALA A 51 -10.74 1.77 -13.83
N ALA A 52 -11.08 0.49 -13.91
CA ALA A 52 -11.76 -0.27 -12.87
C ALA A 52 -11.07 -1.62 -12.70
N PHE A 53 -11.07 -2.14 -11.47
CA PHE A 53 -10.45 -3.44 -11.17
C PHE A 53 -11.52 -4.47 -10.89
N LEU A 54 -11.42 -5.62 -11.57
CA LEU A 54 -12.08 -6.83 -11.11
C LEU A 54 -11.25 -7.41 -9.95
N ARG A 55 -11.88 -7.59 -8.79
CA ARG A 55 -11.23 -8.10 -7.58
C ARG A 55 -11.80 -9.45 -7.20
N SER A 56 -10.95 -10.30 -6.63
CA SER A 56 -11.36 -11.59 -6.11
C SER A 56 -12.42 -11.44 -5.01
N PRO A 57 -13.57 -12.13 -5.11
CA PRO A 57 -14.49 -12.26 -3.99
C PRO A 57 -14.06 -13.36 -3.00
N HIS A 58 -12.98 -14.10 -3.30
CA HIS A 58 -12.56 -15.30 -2.58
C HIS A 58 -11.28 -15.07 -1.78
N ALA A 59 -11.24 -15.64 -0.57
CA ALA A 59 -10.07 -15.60 0.30
C ALA A 59 -8.93 -16.50 -0.18
N HIS A 60 -9.23 -17.60 -0.89
CA HIS A 60 -8.22 -18.47 -1.50
C HIS A 60 -8.90 -19.34 -2.58
N ALA A 61 -8.39 -19.27 -3.82
CA ALA A 61 -8.88 -20.11 -4.92
C ALA A 61 -7.86 -20.15 -6.05
N ALA A 62 -7.81 -21.26 -6.80
CA ALA A 62 -7.15 -21.26 -8.10
C ALA A 62 -8.06 -20.60 -9.14
N ILE A 63 -7.46 -19.90 -10.10
CA ILE A 63 -8.18 -19.35 -11.26
C ILE A 63 -8.17 -20.44 -12.32
N ALA A 64 -9.29 -21.13 -12.51
CA ALA A 64 -9.43 -22.20 -13.48
C ALA A 64 -9.50 -21.64 -14.91
N SER A 65 -10.28 -20.58 -15.10
CA SER A 65 -10.39 -19.86 -16.37
C SER A 65 -10.73 -18.39 -16.14
N LEU A 66 -10.38 -17.55 -17.12
CA LEU A 66 -10.73 -16.14 -17.17
C LEU A 66 -11.06 -15.78 -18.62
N ASP A 67 -12.29 -15.36 -18.88
CA ASP A 67 -12.75 -14.87 -20.18
C ASP A 67 -13.14 -13.40 -20.10
N ALA A 68 -12.45 -12.58 -20.90
CA ALA A 68 -12.65 -11.14 -21.02
C ALA A 68 -13.28 -10.73 -22.37
N ALA A 69 -13.77 -11.67 -23.19
CA ALA A 69 -14.31 -11.38 -24.51
C ALA A 69 -15.51 -10.43 -24.45
N ALA A 70 -16.47 -10.68 -23.56
CA ALA A 70 -17.64 -9.82 -23.37
C ALA A 70 -17.24 -8.41 -22.90
N ALA A 71 -16.32 -8.34 -21.92
CA ALA A 71 -15.77 -7.08 -21.43
C ALA A 71 -15.12 -6.25 -22.54
N ARG A 72 -14.32 -6.88 -23.41
CA ARG A 72 -13.65 -6.21 -24.55
C ARG A 72 -14.61 -5.73 -25.63
N ALA A 73 -15.81 -6.30 -25.72
CA ALA A 73 -16.82 -5.92 -26.71
C ALA A 73 -17.68 -4.71 -26.28
N ILE A 74 -17.60 -4.29 -25.00
CA ILE A 74 -18.37 -3.16 -24.51
C ILE A 74 -17.86 -1.85 -25.15
N PRO A 75 -18.76 -1.01 -25.73
CA PRO A 75 -18.37 0.25 -26.33
C PRO A 75 -17.60 1.16 -25.37
N GLY A 76 -16.49 1.72 -25.86
CA GLY A 76 -15.62 2.60 -25.09
C GLY A 76 -14.59 1.87 -24.22
N VAL A 77 -14.55 0.54 -24.20
CA VAL A 77 -13.44 -0.22 -23.60
C VAL A 77 -12.24 -0.23 -24.54
N LEU A 78 -11.07 0.12 -24.03
CA LEU A 78 -9.82 0.17 -24.78
C LEU A 78 -8.85 -0.94 -24.41
N ALA A 79 -8.88 -1.40 -23.15
CA ALA A 79 -8.03 -2.49 -22.71
C ALA A 79 -8.67 -3.27 -21.56
N VAL A 80 -8.42 -4.58 -21.55
CA VAL A 80 -8.65 -5.46 -20.40
C VAL A 80 -7.36 -6.21 -20.15
N LEU A 81 -6.65 -5.81 -19.10
CA LEU A 81 -5.38 -6.38 -18.68
C LEU A 81 -5.60 -7.44 -17.60
N THR A 82 -4.82 -8.50 -17.68
CA THR A 82 -4.85 -9.67 -16.80
C THR A 82 -3.45 -9.98 -16.27
N GLY A 83 -3.35 -10.97 -15.37
CA GLY A 83 -2.06 -11.48 -14.92
C GLY A 83 -1.13 -11.92 -16.06
N ALA A 84 -1.69 -12.41 -17.18
CA ALA A 84 -0.92 -12.81 -18.36
C ALA A 84 -0.28 -11.61 -19.06
N ASP A 85 -0.98 -10.47 -19.13
CA ASP A 85 -0.44 -9.24 -19.71
C ASP A 85 0.71 -8.68 -18.87
N CYS A 86 0.60 -8.76 -17.53
CA CYS A 86 1.69 -8.39 -16.63
C CYS A 86 2.92 -9.30 -16.80
N ALA A 87 2.71 -10.62 -16.93
CA ALA A 87 3.79 -11.58 -17.16
C ALA A 87 4.45 -11.35 -18.53
N ALA A 88 3.66 -11.11 -19.58
CA ALA A 88 4.16 -10.80 -20.92
C ALA A 88 4.94 -9.47 -20.97
N ALA A 89 4.56 -8.49 -20.13
CA ALA A 89 5.31 -7.25 -19.96
C ALA A 89 6.63 -7.43 -19.19
N GLY A 90 6.91 -8.63 -18.67
CA GLY A 90 8.10 -8.93 -17.88
C GLY A 90 8.08 -8.32 -16.48
N PHE A 91 6.89 -8.06 -15.92
CA PHE A 91 6.79 -7.46 -14.59
C PHE A 91 7.35 -8.40 -13.52
N GLY A 92 8.26 -7.85 -12.71
CA GLY A 92 8.91 -8.51 -11.59
C GLY A 92 8.05 -8.54 -10.33
N ASN A 93 8.71 -8.56 -9.18
CA ASN A 93 8.06 -8.66 -7.88
C ASN A 93 8.16 -7.35 -7.08
N PHE A 94 7.17 -7.10 -6.22
CA PHE A 94 7.29 -6.06 -5.21
C PHE A 94 8.36 -6.42 -4.18
N ARG A 95 9.07 -5.42 -3.67
CA ARG A 95 10.05 -5.65 -2.61
C ARG A 95 9.32 -5.89 -1.28
N ALA A 96 9.93 -6.69 -0.41
CA ALA A 96 9.50 -6.74 0.98
C ALA A 96 10.05 -5.52 1.73
N LEU A 97 9.18 -4.75 2.38
CA LEU A 97 9.59 -3.58 3.18
C LEU A 97 10.16 -3.95 4.55
N MET A 98 10.00 -5.21 5.00
CA MET A 98 10.54 -5.67 6.27
C MET A 98 12.07 -5.65 6.23
N ARG A 99 12.67 -4.88 7.14
CA ARG A 99 14.12 -4.72 7.26
C ARG A 99 14.74 -5.66 8.29
N TYR A 100 13.91 -6.31 9.10
CA TYR A 100 14.33 -7.31 10.09
C TYR A 100 14.21 -8.72 9.52
N GLY A 101 14.97 -9.65 10.09
CA GLY A 101 14.89 -11.07 9.74
C GLY A 101 15.63 -11.48 8.47
N ALA A 102 16.33 -10.57 7.78
CA ALA A 102 17.20 -10.95 6.64
C ALA A 102 18.32 -11.91 7.07
N GLU A 103 18.86 -11.73 8.28
CA GLU A 103 19.91 -12.56 8.90
C GLU A 103 19.37 -13.40 10.07
N GLY A 104 18.05 -13.58 10.14
CA GLY A 104 17.42 -14.40 11.19
C GLY A 104 17.64 -15.90 10.98
N GLU A 105 17.30 -16.70 11.98
CA GLU A 105 17.29 -18.18 11.91
C GLU A 105 16.55 -18.69 10.67
N ARG A 106 15.47 -17.99 10.30
CA ARG A 106 14.83 -18.12 9.00
C ARG A 106 14.85 -16.76 8.31
N PRO A 107 15.68 -16.60 7.26
CA PRO A 107 15.72 -15.38 6.48
C PRO A 107 14.36 -14.99 5.91
N LEU A 108 14.15 -13.68 5.75
CA LEU A 108 12.94 -13.12 5.14
C LEU A 108 12.70 -13.67 3.73
N ILE A 109 11.54 -14.31 3.57
CA ILE A 109 11.05 -14.78 2.28
C ILE A 109 10.11 -13.71 1.71
N ALA A 110 10.47 -13.20 0.52
CA ALA A 110 9.63 -12.32 -0.28
C ALA A 110 9.00 -13.15 -1.41
N PRO A 111 7.82 -13.78 -1.19
CA PRO A 111 7.20 -14.62 -2.21
C PRO A 111 6.78 -13.78 -3.42
N PHE A 112 6.59 -14.43 -4.56
CA PHE A 112 6.07 -13.72 -5.73
C PHE A 112 4.65 -13.20 -5.48
N ARG A 113 4.49 -11.88 -5.63
CA ARG A 113 3.24 -11.14 -5.48
C ARG A 113 2.92 -10.49 -6.82
N PRO A 114 2.08 -11.11 -7.65
CA PRO A 114 1.81 -10.60 -8.99
C PRO A 114 1.02 -9.28 -8.92
N VAL A 115 1.20 -8.43 -9.94
CA VAL A 115 0.46 -7.17 -10.08
C VAL A 115 -1.04 -7.40 -10.30
N LEU A 116 -1.38 -8.40 -11.11
CA LEU A 116 -2.73 -8.94 -11.27
C LEU A 116 -2.63 -10.44 -11.07
N ALA A 117 -3.57 -11.04 -10.34
CA ALA A 117 -3.52 -12.43 -9.91
C ALA A 117 -3.13 -13.39 -11.05
N GLN A 118 -2.17 -14.28 -10.77
CA GLN A 118 -1.68 -15.28 -11.73
C GLN A 118 -1.92 -16.67 -11.15
N GLY A 119 -2.77 -17.45 -11.82
CA GLY A 119 -3.13 -18.83 -11.49
C GLY A 119 -3.92 -19.03 -10.20
N ARG A 120 -3.89 -18.09 -9.25
CA ARG A 120 -4.65 -18.13 -8.00
C ARG A 120 -4.80 -16.77 -7.35
N VAL A 121 -5.82 -16.67 -6.52
CA VAL A 121 -6.09 -15.58 -5.58
C VAL A 121 -5.87 -16.09 -4.15
N ARG A 122 -5.37 -15.23 -3.25
CA ARG A 122 -4.84 -15.52 -1.92
C ARG A 122 -5.48 -14.66 -0.82
N TYR A 123 -6.31 -13.70 -1.21
CA TYR A 123 -7.14 -12.91 -0.29
C TYR A 123 -8.32 -12.30 -1.04
N ALA A 124 -9.40 -12.03 -0.31
CA ALA A 124 -10.55 -11.30 -0.86
C ALA A 124 -10.13 -9.85 -1.12
N GLY A 125 -10.35 -9.37 -2.34
CA GLY A 125 -9.87 -8.07 -2.80
C GLY A 125 -8.64 -8.10 -3.71
N GLU A 126 -7.97 -9.24 -3.86
CA GLU A 126 -6.80 -9.36 -4.75
C GLU A 126 -7.20 -9.00 -6.18
N PRO A 127 -6.48 -8.08 -6.86
CA PRO A 127 -6.85 -7.63 -8.19
C PRO A 127 -6.59 -8.74 -9.22
N VAL A 128 -7.62 -9.06 -10.01
CA VAL A 128 -7.60 -10.15 -11.01
C VAL A 128 -7.43 -9.58 -12.42
N ALA A 129 -8.13 -8.48 -12.72
CA ALA A 129 -8.03 -7.79 -13.99
C ALA A 129 -8.14 -6.26 -13.80
N CYS A 130 -7.56 -5.51 -14.73
CA CYS A 130 -7.69 -4.06 -14.84
C CYS A 130 -8.34 -3.72 -16.17
N VAL A 131 -9.53 -3.13 -16.12
CA VAL A 131 -10.26 -2.65 -17.29
C VAL A 131 -10.01 -1.16 -17.48
N VAL A 132 -9.85 -0.73 -18.71
CA VAL A 132 -9.62 0.67 -19.09
C VAL A 132 -10.62 1.07 -20.16
N ALA A 133 -11.37 2.15 -19.91
CA ALA A 133 -12.40 2.63 -20.80
C ALA A 133 -12.46 4.17 -20.86
N GLU A 134 -13.20 4.70 -21.82
CA GLU A 134 -13.41 6.15 -21.99
C GLU A 134 -14.17 6.78 -20.81
N THR A 135 -15.00 6.00 -20.13
CA THR A 135 -15.77 6.44 -18.96
C THR A 135 -15.64 5.44 -17.82
N LEU A 136 -15.84 5.92 -16.59
CA LEU A 136 -15.83 5.04 -15.41
C LEU A 136 -16.96 4.00 -15.47
N ALA A 137 -18.15 4.41 -15.93
CA ALA A 137 -19.28 3.50 -16.06
C ALA A 137 -18.96 2.33 -17.01
N ALA A 138 -18.44 2.63 -18.21
CA ALA A 138 -18.03 1.58 -19.15
C ALA A 138 -16.92 0.67 -18.58
N ALA A 139 -15.97 1.23 -17.82
CA ALA A 139 -14.93 0.42 -17.17
C ALA A 139 -15.51 -0.51 -16.10
N MET A 140 -16.49 -0.05 -15.32
CA MET A 140 -17.17 -0.85 -14.29
C MET A 140 -18.04 -1.94 -14.92
N ASP A 141 -18.89 -1.60 -15.90
CA ASP A 141 -19.73 -2.56 -16.61
C ASP A 141 -18.89 -3.66 -17.26
N ALA A 142 -17.75 -3.28 -17.84
CA ALA A 142 -16.83 -4.24 -18.43
C ALA A 142 -16.04 -5.05 -17.41
N ALA A 143 -15.72 -4.52 -16.23
CA ALA A 143 -15.13 -5.32 -15.15
C ALA A 143 -16.11 -6.40 -14.68
N GLU A 144 -17.41 -6.10 -14.58
CA GLU A 144 -18.46 -7.06 -14.22
C GLU A 144 -18.72 -8.10 -15.32
N ALA A 145 -18.49 -7.74 -16.59
CA ALA A 145 -18.67 -8.65 -17.73
C ALA A 145 -17.53 -9.67 -17.92
N ILE A 146 -16.46 -9.61 -17.11
CA ILE A 146 -15.39 -10.61 -17.13
C ILE A 146 -15.87 -11.87 -16.39
N ALA A 147 -15.89 -13.00 -17.08
CA ALA A 147 -16.20 -14.29 -16.46
C ALA A 147 -14.93 -14.91 -15.88
N VAL A 148 -14.98 -15.30 -14.60
CA VAL A 148 -13.88 -15.99 -13.92
C VAL A 148 -14.41 -17.24 -13.24
N GLU A 149 -13.78 -18.38 -13.52
CA GLU A 149 -14.06 -19.64 -12.84
C GLU A 149 -12.98 -19.89 -11.78
N TYR A 150 -13.43 -20.22 -10.57
CA TYR A 150 -12.56 -20.44 -9.42
C TYR A 150 -12.70 -21.86 -8.89
N ASP A 151 -11.57 -22.53 -8.70
CA ASP A 151 -11.50 -23.74 -7.89
C ASP A 151 -11.17 -23.35 -6.45
N MET A 152 -12.17 -23.46 -5.57
CA MET A 152 -12.05 -23.01 -4.19
C MET A 152 -10.98 -23.79 -3.43
N LEU A 153 -10.12 -23.08 -2.72
CA LEU A 153 -9.08 -23.65 -1.87
C LEU A 153 -9.35 -23.29 -0.41
N PRO A 154 -8.97 -24.14 0.56
CA PRO A 154 -9.11 -23.81 1.98
C PRO A 154 -8.36 -22.52 2.31
N PRO A 155 -9.02 -21.49 2.86
CA PRO A 155 -8.36 -20.27 3.29
C PRO A 155 -7.64 -20.48 4.62
N VAL A 156 -6.59 -19.70 4.85
CA VAL A 156 -5.86 -19.66 6.12
C VAL A 156 -6.13 -18.32 6.79
N VAL A 157 -6.85 -18.34 7.92
CA VAL A 157 -7.26 -17.13 8.62
C VAL A 157 -6.77 -17.18 10.07
N GLY A 158 -6.01 -16.15 10.46
CA GLY A 158 -5.47 -16.02 11.80
C GLY A 158 -4.10 -16.69 11.99
N LEU A 159 -3.42 -16.30 13.07
CA LEU A 159 -2.05 -16.72 13.37
C LEU A 159 -1.98 -18.20 13.80
N ASP A 160 -3.00 -18.70 14.51
CA ASP A 160 -3.00 -20.05 15.10
C ASP A 160 -3.18 -21.16 14.07
N ALA A 161 -3.95 -20.92 13.01
CA ALA A 161 -4.23 -21.93 11.99
C ALA A 161 -3.07 -22.07 10.98
N ALA A 162 -2.29 -21.02 10.78
CA ALA A 162 -1.30 -20.93 9.71
C ALA A 162 -0.25 -22.06 9.72
N PRO A 163 0.35 -22.44 10.86
CA PRO A 163 1.36 -23.51 10.90
C PRO A 163 0.81 -24.91 10.58
N HIS A 164 -0.50 -25.09 10.66
CA HIS A 164 -1.17 -26.39 10.54
C HIS A 164 -1.88 -26.61 9.20
N THR A 165 -1.60 -25.74 8.23
CA THR A 165 -2.24 -25.77 6.90
C THR A 165 -1.17 -25.83 5.80
N PRO A 166 -1.54 -26.29 4.58
CA PRO A 166 -0.66 -26.15 3.43
C PRO A 166 -0.23 -24.69 3.22
N PRO A 167 0.98 -24.46 2.70
CA PRO A 167 1.47 -23.10 2.50
C PRO A 167 0.66 -22.36 1.42
N ILE A 168 0.24 -21.12 1.73
CA ILE A 168 -0.40 -20.21 0.76
C ILE A 168 0.61 -19.80 -0.33
N HIS A 169 1.86 -19.55 0.08
CA HIS A 169 3.00 -19.29 -0.79
C HIS A 169 3.97 -20.45 -0.68
N GLN A 170 4.22 -21.17 -1.79
CA GLN A 170 5.07 -22.36 -1.79
C GLN A 170 6.51 -22.04 -1.36
N GLU A 171 6.97 -20.82 -1.63
CA GLU A 171 8.27 -20.30 -1.23
C GLU A 171 8.40 -20.14 0.30
N ALA A 172 7.27 -20.10 1.03
CA ALA A 172 7.20 -19.93 2.47
C ALA A 172 6.56 -21.15 3.17
N PRO A 173 7.27 -22.30 3.29
CA PRO A 173 6.76 -23.48 3.98
C PRO A 173 6.35 -23.16 5.42
N GLY A 174 5.28 -23.80 5.89
CA GLY A 174 4.71 -23.58 7.23
C GLY A 174 4.00 -22.22 7.40
N ASN A 175 3.73 -21.49 6.32
CA ASN A 175 3.11 -20.16 6.34
C ASN A 175 3.87 -19.13 7.22
N LEU A 176 5.19 -19.30 7.35
CA LEU A 176 6.05 -18.44 8.15
C LEU A 176 6.99 -17.66 7.22
N ALA A 177 6.93 -16.32 7.27
CA ALA A 177 7.69 -15.47 6.36
C ALA A 177 9.17 -15.32 6.76
N PHE A 178 9.45 -15.27 8.06
CA PHE A 178 10.79 -15.18 8.65
C PHE A 178 10.74 -15.59 10.12
N LEU A 179 11.90 -15.89 10.70
CA LEU A 179 12.10 -16.10 12.14
C LEU A 179 13.37 -15.35 12.53
N HIS A 180 13.25 -14.45 13.51
CA HIS A 180 14.33 -13.60 13.95
C HIS A 180 14.41 -13.57 15.46
N ALA A 181 15.61 -13.79 15.99
CA ALA A 181 15.94 -13.63 17.40
C ALA A 181 17.07 -12.62 17.53
N ALA A 182 17.01 -11.78 18.57
CA ALA A 182 18.03 -10.79 18.88
C ALA A 182 18.13 -10.57 20.39
N GLY A 183 19.32 -10.19 20.85
CA GLY A 183 19.62 -9.99 22.28
C GLY A 183 20.56 -11.06 22.84
N ASP A 184 20.76 -11.01 24.16
CA ASP A 184 21.58 -11.98 24.89
C ASP A 184 20.67 -12.88 25.74
N ALA A 185 20.28 -14.01 25.16
CA ALA A 185 19.38 -14.96 25.80
C ALA A 185 19.94 -15.51 27.13
N ALA A 186 21.27 -15.66 27.25
CA ALA A 186 21.89 -16.19 28.46
C ALA A 186 21.83 -15.16 29.60
N SER A 187 22.19 -13.91 29.32
CA SER A 187 22.08 -12.82 30.31
C SER A 187 20.64 -12.57 30.73
N VAL A 188 19.70 -12.60 29.77
CA VAL A 188 18.26 -12.47 30.05
C VAL A 188 17.79 -13.61 30.97
N ALA A 189 18.12 -14.87 30.64
CA ALA A 189 17.76 -16.02 31.47
C ALA A 189 18.32 -15.93 32.89
N ALA A 190 19.59 -15.51 33.04
CA ALA A 190 20.23 -15.31 34.34
C ALA A 190 19.53 -14.22 35.17
N ALA A 191 19.18 -13.09 34.54
CA ALA A 191 18.46 -12.00 35.20
C ALA A 191 17.06 -12.42 35.65
N PHE A 192 16.33 -13.20 34.84
CA PHE A 192 15.03 -13.76 35.24
C PHE A 192 15.15 -14.76 36.40
N ALA A 193 16.21 -15.59 36.43
CA ALA A 193 16.43 -16.53 37.52
C ALA A 193 16.74 -15.82 38.87
N ALA A 194 17.36 -14.64 38.81
CA ALA A 194 17.70 -13.82 39.98
C ALA A 194 16.63 -12.77 40.34
N ALA A 195 15.54 -12.67 39.58
CA ALA A 195 14.54 -11.64 39.75
C ALA A 195 13.78 -11.78 41.08
N ALA A 196 13.58 -10.67 41.79
CA ALA A 196 12.70 -10.65 42.96
C ALA A 196 11.22 -10.62 42.54
N HIS A 197 10.94 -9.99 41.39
CA HIS A 197 9.60 -9.90 40.82
C HIS A 197 9.64 -10.14 39.31
N VAL A 198 8.59 -10.77 38.79
CA VAL A 198 8.40 -10.94 37.34
C VAL A 198 6.99 -10.48 36.99
N ALA A 199 6.90 -9.52 36.08
CA ALA A 199 5.65 -9.13 35.44
C ALA A 199 5.56 -9.77 34.06
N ALA A 200 4.37 -10.28 33.70
CA ALA A 200 4.12 -10.90 32.41
C ALA A 200 2.80 -10.41 31.82
N VAL A 201 2.80 -10.18 30.51
CA VAL A 201 1.64 -9.70 29.76
C VAL A 201 1.56 -10.39 28.41
N ARG A 202 0.34 -10.56 27.92
CA ARG A 202 0.05 -10.99 26.55
C ARG A 202 -0.97 -10.04 25.95
N PHE A 203 -0.69 -9.54 24.75
CA PHE A 203 -1.56 -8.64 24.01
C PHE A 203 -1.87 -9.22 22.64
N ASP A 204 -3.15 -9.27 22.29
CA ASP A 204 -3.60 -9.47 20.92
C ASP A 204 -3.96 -8.09 20.35
N LEU A 205 -3.10 -7.56 19.48
CA LEU A 205 -3.35 -6.30 18.79
C LEU A 205 -4.16 -6.59 17.53
N PRO A 206 -5.45 -6.19 17.48
CA PRO A 206 -6.30 -6.50 16.34
C PRO A 206 -5.74 -5.87 15.06
N ARG A 207 -6.02 -6.48 13.91
CA ARG A 207 -5.70 -5.88 12.61
C ARG A 207 -6.51 -4.60 12.42
N LEU A 208 -5.85 -3.51 12.08
CA LEU A 208 -6.47 -2.19 11.92
C LEU A 208 -6.20 -1.62 10.52
N ALA A 209 -7.24 -1.00 9.95
CA ALA A 209 -7.11 -0.22 8.72
C ALA A 209 -6.70 1.23 9.05
N PRO A 210 -5.74 1.83 8.34
CA PRO A 210 -5.36 3.24 8.55
C PRO A 210 -6.46 4.25 8.18
N SER A 211 -7.33 3.89 7.22
CA SER A 211 -8.55 4.63 6.83
C SER A 211 -8.34 6.14 6.63
N THR A 212 -7.38 6.54 5.78
CA THR A 212 -7.19 7.95 5.37
C THR A 212 -8.46 8.53 4.79
N MET A 213 -8.79 9.81 5.03
CA MET A 213 -10.03 10.41 4.51
C MET A 213 -10.08 10.47 2.99
N GLU A 214 -8.97 10.87 2.36
CA GLU A 214 -8.77 10.66 0.93
C GLU A 214 -8.49 9.16 0.70
N PRO A 215 -9.25 8.46 -0.17
CA PRO A 215 -8.88 7.13 -0.63
C PRO A 215 -7.53 7.12 -1.37
N GLY A 216 -7.11 5.98 -1.92
CA GLY A 216 -6.02 5.98 -2.90
C GLY A 216 -6.36 6.82 -4.15
N GLY A 217 -5.47 6.81 -5.13
CA GLY A 217 -5.78 7.35 -6.44
C GLY A 217 -4.54 7.48 -7.30
N ILE A 218 -4.72 7.35 -8.61
CA ILE A 218 -3.64 7.17 -9.54
C ILE A 218 -3.97 7.91 -10.83
N VAL A 219 -3.02 8.68 -11.34
CA VAL A 219 -2.98 9.16 -12.73
C VAL A 219 -1.69 8.68 -13.35
N ALA A 220 -1.80 7.81 -14.35
CA ALA A 220 -0.68 7.18 -15.03
C ALA A 220 -0.59 7.65 -16.48
N ARG A 221 0.62 7.92 -16.95
CA ARG A 221 0.91 8.23 -18.36
C ARG A 221 2.23 7.57 -18.75
N TYR A 222 2.33 7.11 -19.98
CA TYR A 222 3.58 6.65 -20.57
C TYR A 222 3.95 7.55 -21.74
N ASP A 223 5.18 8.05 -21.76
CA ASP A 223 5.74 8.75 -22.91
C ASP A 223 6.51 7.75 -23.77
N SER A 224 5.96 7.40 -24.94
CA SER A 224 6.61 6.45 -25.86
C SER A 224 7.86 7.01 -26.53
N ALA A 225 7.99 8.34 -26.67
CA ALA A 225 9.14 8.96 -27.31
C ALA A 225 10.35 8.94 -26.38
N SER A 226 10.13 9.25 -25.10
CA SER A 226 11.18 9.23 -24.08
C SER A 226 11.26 7.92 -23.30
N GLY A 227 10.30 7.00 -23.43
CA GLY A 227 10.25 5.75 -22.68
C GLY A 227 10.04 5.93 -21.16
N VAL A 228 9.44 7.04 -20.74
CA VAL A 228 9.28 7.40 -19.31
C VAL A 228 7.84 7.14 -18.84
N TYR A 229 7.72 6.48 -17.70
CA TYR A 229 6.49 6.34 -16.94
C TYR A 229 6.28 7.55 -16.03
N HIS A 230 5.10 8.14 -16.06
CA HIS A 230 4.67 9.22 -15.18
C HIS A 230 3.53 8.72 -14.30
N LEU A 231 3.67 8.95 -12.99
CA LEU A 231 2.71 8.54 -11.98
C LEU A 231 2.41 9.72 -11.05
N ALA A 232 1.15 10.15 -10.97
CA ALA A 232 0.68 10.98 -9.88
C ALA A 232 -0.18 10.14 -8.92
N THR A 233 0.18 10.15 -7.63
CA THR A 233 -0.49 9.36 -6.59
C THR A 233 -0.28 10.03 -5.22
N PRO A 234 -1.27 10.00 -4.31
CA PRO A 234 -1.11 10.63 -3.02
C PRO A 234 -0.19 9.75 -2.17
N HIS A 235 1.00 10.25 -1.81
CA HIS A 235 2.05 9.43 -1.18
C HIS A 235 2.86 10.19 -0.13
N GLN A 236 3.38 9.49 0.88
CA GLN A 236 4.13 10.11 2.00
C GLN A 236 5.62 10.38 1.66
N GLY A 237 6.08 10.02 0.47
CA GLY A 237 7.45 10.23 0.03
C GLY A 237 7.83 9.32 -1.16
N ILE A 238 8.78 9.72 -1.99
CA ILE A 238 9.07 9.01 -3.25
C ILE A 238 9.95 7.77 -3.11
N ASN A 239 10.66 7.61 -1.98
CA ASN A 239 11.78 6.67 -1.88
C ASN A 239 11.36 5.21 -2.03
N GLU A 240 10.38 4.75 -1.25
CA GLU A 240 9.99 3.34 -1.25
C GLU A 240 9.17 2.96 -2.48
N ILE A 241 8.16 3.77 -2.85
CA ILE A 241 7.35 3.55 -4.04
C ILE A 241 8.19 3.49 -5.32
N ARG A 242 9.21 4.35 -5.46
CA ARG A 242 10.06 4.32 -6.66
C ARG A 242 10.85 3.02 -6.75
N LEU A 243 11.49 2.61 -5.66
CA LEU A 243 12.27 1.37 -5.64
C LEU A 243 11.38 0.13 -5.87
N ASP A 244 10.14 0.13 -5.39
CA ASP A 244 9.17 -0.93 -5.69
C ASP A 244 8.79 -0.94 -7.17
N LEU A 245 8.52 0.23 -7.76
CA LEU A 245 8.19 0.33 -9.18
C LEU A 245 9.39 -0.02 -10.08
N GLU A 246 10.62 0.28 -9.70
CA GLU A 246 11.81 -0.20 -10.41
C GLU A 246 11.87 -1.73 -10.44
N ALA A 247 11.67 -2.37 -9.27
CA ALA A 247 11.69 -3.82 -9.14
C ALA A 247 10.56 -4.50 -9.93
N VAL A 248 9.36 -3.91 -9.92
CA VAL A 248 8.19 -4.47 -10.61
C VAL A 248 8.23 -4.20 -12.11
N LEU A 249 8.56 -2.98 -12.55
CA LEU A 249 8.55 -2.64 -13.98
C LEU A 249 9.80 -3.13 -14.70
N GLY A 250 10.88 -3.44 -13.98
CA GLY A 250 12.16 -3.87 -14.57
C GLY A 250 12.87 -2.74 -15.32
N VAL A 251 12.68 -1.48 -14.90
CA VAL A 251 13.28 -0.29 -15.52
C VAL A 251 14.04 0.52 -14.47
N PRO A 252 15.10 1.26 -14.86
CA PRO A 252 15.84 2.08 -13.90
C PRO A 252 15.01 3.27 -13.41
N ALA A 253 15.36 3.77 -12.21
CA ALA A 253 14.77 4.95 -11.55
C ALA A 253 14.48 6.13 -12.50
N SER A 254 15.41 6.41 -13.42
CA SER A 254 15.35 7.52 -14.36
C SER A 254 14.20 7.42 -15.38
N ARG A 255 13.59 6.24 -15.53
CA ARG A 255 12.41 6.00 -16.38
C ARG A 255 11.09 6.14 -15.61
N ILE A 256 11.13 6.51 -14.33
CA ILE A 256 9.94 6.60 -13.47
C ILE A 256 9.89 8.00 -12.83
N MET A 257 8.98 8.83 -13.32
CA MET A 257 8.67 10.13 -12.74
C MET A 257 7.45 10.02 -11.82
N ILE A 258 7.59 10.46 -10.57
CA ILE A 258 6.52 10.40 -9.57
C ILE A 258 6.19 11.81 -9.11
N GLU A 259 4.94 12.19 -9.25
CA GLU A 259 4.37 13.47 -8.82
C GLU A 259 3.50 13.25 -7.59
N LEU A 260 3.77 13.99 -6.51
CA LEU A 260 3.03 13.90 -5.26
C LEU A 260 2.15 15.16 -5.10
N PRO A 261 0.84 15.09 -5.40
CA PRO A 261 -0.11 16.16 -5.12
C PRO A 261 -0.30 16.38 -3.61
N ASP A 262 -1.23 17.27 -3.21
CA ASP A 262 -1.68 17.31 -1.83
C ASP A 262 -2.22 15.94 -1.39
N VAL A 263 -1.98 15.59 -0.12
CA VAL A 263 -2.18 14.24 0.42
C VAL A 263 -3.16 14.31 1.59
N GLY A 264 -4.35 13.72 1.44
CA GLY A 264 -5.41 13.68 2.45
C GLY A 264 -5.22 12.59 3.52
N GLY A 265 -4.06 12.62 4.18
CA GLY A 265 -3.65 11.65 5.21
C GLY A 265 -2.76 10.54 4.68
N GLY A 266 -2.00 9.88 5.56
CA GLY A 266 -1.10 8.80 5.17
C GLY A 266 -1.05 7.67 6.19
N PHE A 267 -0.72 8.00 7.43
CA PHE A 267 -0.80 7.07 8.57
C PHE A 267 -0.06 5.72 8.38
N GLY A 268 0.99 5.71 7.55
CA GLY A 268 1.80 4.53 7.23
C GLY A 268 1.32 3.74 6.02
N LEU A 269 0.13 4.04 5.49
CA LEU A 269 -0.47 3.35 4.34
C LEU A 269 0.25 3.63 3.03
N ARG A 270 0.74 4.86 2.86
CA ARG A 270 1.19 5.40 1.57
C ARG A 270 2.73 5.46 1.54
N SER A 271 3.33 4.28 1.66
CA SER A 271 4.78 4.05 1.64
C SER A 271 5.21 3.05 0.55
N PRO A 272 4.67 1.80 0.49
CA PRO A 272 4.94 0.90 -0.63
C PRO A 272 4.18 1.30 -1.89
N ALA A 273 4.65 0.79 -3.03
CA ALA A 273 3.80 0.70 -4.21
C ALA A 273 2.70 -0.36 -4.02
N TYR A 274 1.52 -0.08 -4.57
CA TYR A 274 0.42 -1.03 -4.70
C TYR A 274 0.39 -1.66 -6.10
N PRO A 275 -0.18 -2.86 -6.25
CA PRO A 275 -0.43 -3.50 -7.55
C PRO A 275 -1.08 -2.56 -8.57
N GLU A 276 -2.05 -1.76 -8.13
CA GLU A 276 -2.79 -0.83 -8.96
C GLU A 276 -1.88 0.23 -9.62
N HIS A 277 -0.78 0.64 -8.97
CA HIS A 277 0.19 1.56 -9.57
C HIS A 277 0.84 0.94 -10.81
N ALA A 278 1.35 -0.28 -10.69
CA ALA A 278 2.03 -0.97 -11.79
C ALA A 278 1.04 -1.33 -12.91
N ALA A 279 -0.17 -1.80 -12.56
CA ALA A 279 -1.22 -2.11 -13.53
C ALA A 279 -1.61 -0.88 -14.36
N LEU A 280 -1.74 0.30 -13.74
CA LEU A 280 -2.08 1.53 -14.47
C LEU A 280 -0.94 2.07 -15.33
N LEU A 281 0.31 1.89 -14.91
CA LEU A 281 1.46 2.22 -15.76
C LEU A 281 1.52 1.31 -16.99
N LEU A 282 1.18 0.03 -16.85
CA LEU A 282 1.01 -0.88 -17.99
C LEU A 282 -0.16 -0.46 -18.88
N ALA A 283 -1.30 -0.12 -18.30
CA ALA A 283 -2.47 0.37 -19.03
C ALA A 283 -2.18 1.64 -19.84
N ALA A 284 -1.48 2.60 -19.24
CA ALA A 284 -1.09 3.83 -19.92
C ALA A 284 -0.15 3.55 -21.10
N ARG A 285 0.80 2.61 -20.94
CA ARG A 285 1.66 2.17 -22.03
C ARG A 285 0.89 1.44 -23.14
N ALA A 286 -0.02 0.54 -22.78
CA ALA A 286 -0.80 -0.26 -23.73
C ALA A 286 -1.77 0.60 -24.56
N THR A 287 -2.39 1.61 -23.94
CA THR A 287 -3.38 2.48 -24.58
C THR A 287 -2.77 3.73 -25.24
N GLY A 288 -1.54 4.10 -24.87
CA GLY A 288 -0.91 5.36 -25.29
C GLY A 288 -1.60 6.62 -24.75
N ARG A 289 -2.51 6.46 -23.77
CA ARG A 289 -3.32 7.54 -23.18
C ARG A 289 -3.08 7.61 -21.68
N THR A 290 -3.36 8.78 -21.10
CA THR A 290 -3.41 8.93 -19.64
C THR A 290 -4.55 8.08 -19.08
N VAL A 291 -4.28 7.29 -18.03
CA VAL A 291 -5.26 6.44 -17.35
C VAL A 291 -5.39 6.85 -15.90
N ARG A 292 -6.62 6.87 -15.38
CA ARG A 292 -6.93 7.28 -14.02
C ARG A 292 -7.70 6.22 -13.27
N TYR A 293 -7.39 6.07 -11.99
CA TYR A 293 -8.14 5.23 -11.05
C TYR A 293 -8.29 5.98 -9.73
N VAL A 294 -9.50 5.98 -9.18
CA VAL A 294 -9.76 6.43 -7.81
C VAL A 294 -10.63 5.35 -7.16
N PRO A 295 -10.12 4.60 -6.18
CA PRO A 295 -10.89 3.56 -5.52
C PRO A 295 -12.05 4.16 -4.72
N THR A 296 -13.13 3.40 -4.63
CA THR A 296 -14.16 3.65 -3.61
C THR A 296 -13.61 3.35 -2.21
N ARG A 297 -14.30 3.82 -1.16
CA ARG A 297 -13.95 3.46 0.22
C ARG A 297 -14.03 1.94 0.47
N GLY A 298 -15.02 1.27 -0.12
CA GLY A 298 -15.18 -0.18 0.01
C GLY A 298 -14.00 -0.93 -0.57
N GLU A 299 -13.55 -0.55 -1.77
CA GLU A 299 -12.33 -1.09 -2.37
C GLU A 299 -11.10 -0.80 -1.51
N ALA A 300 -10.97 0.43 -1.00
CA ALA A 300 -9.87 0.83 -0.13
C ALA A 300 -9.72 -0.11 1.08
N PHE A 301 -10.83 -0.47 1.74
CA PHE A 301 -10.78 -1.42 2.87
C PHE A 301 -10.26 -2.82 2.50
N LEU A 302 -10.45 -3.26 1.25
CA LEU A 302 -10.01 -4.55 0.75
C LEU A 302 -8.57 -4.54 0.23
N ASN A 303 -8.10 -3.41 -0.31
CA ASN A 303 -6.82 -3.31 -1.02
C ASN A 303 -5.70 -2.65 -0.21
N ASP A 304 -6.05 -1.75 0.71
CA ASP A 304 -5.09 -0.95 1.46
C ASP A 304 -4.31 -1.84 2.42
N ASN A 305 -3.03 -1.54 2.62
CA ASN A 305 -2.25 -2.25 3.63
C ASN A 305 -2.81 -1.97 5.02
N HIS A 306 -2.94 -3.02 5.82
CA HIS A 306 -3.39 -2.94 7.21
C HIS A 306 -2.19 -2.97 8.16
N GLY A 307 -2.39 -2.51 9.39
CA GLY A 307 -1.38 -2.56 10.44
C GLY A 307 -1.79 -3.48 11.59
N ARG A 308 -0.82 -3.77 12.47
CA ARG A 308 -0.98 -4.64 13.65
C ARG A 308 -1.27 -6.09 13.23
N GLY A 309 -2.34 -6.71 13.72
CA GLY A 309 -2.58 -8.13 13.51
C GLY A 309 -1.48 -8.98 14.17
N THR A 310 -1.06 -8.56 15.36
CA THR A 310 0.13 -9.08 16.05
C THR A 310 -0.29 -9.62 17.39
N ARG A 311 0.20 -10.80 17.74
CA ARG A 311 0.11 -11.34 19.09
C ARG A 311 1.48 -11.20 19.73
N LEU A 312 1.54 -10.49 20.85
CA LEU A 312 2.79 -10.23 21.56
C LEU A 312 2.71 -10.82 22.97
N SER A 313 3.77 -11.52 23.38
CA SER A 313 4.01 -11.89 24.76
C SER A 313 5.22 -11.11 25.28
N GLY A 314 5.16 -10.65 26.52
CA GLY A 314 6.22 -9.85 27.12
C GLY A 314 6.40 -10.19 28.60
N ARG A 315 7.65 -10.34 29.02
CA ARG A 315 8.04 -10.53 30.42
C ARG A 315 9.07 -9.50 30.82
N LEU A 316 8.97 -9.04 32.06
CA LEU A 316 9.89 -8.07 32.65
C LEU A 316 10.35 -8.59 34.01
N ALA A 317 11.67 -8.73 34.18
CA ALA A 317 12.32 -9.05 35.43
C ALA A 317 12.62 -7.76 36.21
N LEU A 318 12.36 -7.78 37.52
CA LEU A 318 12.69 -6.69 38.43
C LEU A 318 13.45 -7.20 39.66
N ASP A 319 14.36 -6.37 40.17
CA ASP A 319 14.99 -6.58 41.47
C ASP A 319 14.03 -6.20 42.64
N ALA A 320 14.49 -6.36 43.88
CA ALA A 320 13.68 -6.07 45.07
C ALA A 320 13.34 -4.58 45.23
N ASP A 321 14.09 -3.68 44.58
CA ASP A 321 13.83 -2.23 44.54
C ASP A 321 12.92 -1.84 43.36
N LEU A 322 12.37 -2.81 42.63
CA LEU A 322 11.56 -2.64 41.42
C LEU A 322 12.32 -2.01 40.24
N ARG A 323 13.66 -2.15 40.18
CA ARG A 323 14.43 -1.76 38.99
C ARG A 323 14.34 -2.86 37.94
N PHE A 324 14.24 -2.46 36.67
CA PHE A 324 14.15 -3.39 35.55
C PHE A 324 15.53 -4.01 35.28
N THR A 325 15.62 -5.33 35.24
CA THR A 325 16.88 -6.06 35.05
C THR A 325 16.94 -6.82 33.73
N ALA A 326 15.81 -7.28 33.20
CA ALA A 326 15.72 -7.89 31.88
C ALA A 326 14.31 -7.79 31.31
N ILE A 327 14.23 -7.82 29.98
CA ILE A 327 12.99 -7.89 29.21
C ILE A 327 13.09 -9.01 28.19
N GLU A 328 12.02 -9.75 28.01
CA GLU A 328 11.85 -10.79 27.00
C GLU A 328 10.55 -10.50 26.24
N ILE A 329 10.60 -10.53 24.91
CA ILE A 329 9.46 -10.23 24.03
C ILE A 329 9.43 -11.26 22.90
N GLU A 330 8.24 -11.79 22.61
CA GLU A 330 7.96 -12.69 21.49
C GLU A 330 6.74 -12.16 20.72
N TYR A 331 6.80 -12.13 19.39
CA TYR A 331 5.71 -11.69 18.51
C TYR A 331 5.81 -12.21 17.08
#